data_AF-A0A972UW15-F1
#
_entry.id   AF-A0A972UW15-F1
#
_cell.length_a   1.000
_cell.length_b   1.000
_cell.length_c   1.000
_cell.angle_alpha   90.00
_cell.angle_beta   90.00
_cell.angle_gamma   90.00
#
_symmetry.space_group_name_H-M   'P 1'
#
loop_
_entity.id
_entity.type
_entity.pdbx_description
1 polymer ?
#
loop_
_entity_poly.entity_id
_entity_poly.type
_entity_poly.pdbx_seq_one_letter_code
_entity_poly.pdbx_strand_id
1 'polypeptide(L)'
;MNNIYIQTLKLGFENPDGISLNEAVSKLNIDLSNSNFKVNYTIWFYSNFYHPVVEGYVIGSRVIKGANNRISKTTIETVSNSNSDKSFIKGDAVNKYIDYLELERTRKNSRTAAIYSTISIVIATIAIIISVALSPKQPYEVKIVDDSIKEEISPLVVQPEQLIISNNDSTNN
;
A
#
# COMPACT_ATOMS: atom_id res chain seq x y z
N MET A 1 3.55 16.10 -6.34
CA MET A 1 2.27 16.77 -6.64
C MET A 1 2.12 17.94 -5.69
N ASN A 2 2.30 19.18 -6.17
CA ASN A 2 2.11 20.39 -5.37
C ASN A 2 0.69 20.92 -5.58
N ASN A 3 -0.28 20.39 -4.83
CA ASN A 3 -1.63 20.93 -4.84
C ASN A 3 -1.68 22.18 -3.95
N ILE A 4 -1.94 23.35 -4.54
CA ILE A 4 -1.98 24.65 -3.84
C ILE A 4 -2.96 24.66 -2.66
N TYR A 5 -4.07 23.94 -2.75
CA TYR A 5 -5.08 23.89 -1.71
C TYR A 5 -4.53 23.15 -0.49
N ILE A 6 -3.91 22.01 -0.71
CA ILE A 6 -3.26 21.24 0.35
C ILE A 6 -2.08 22.02 0.96
N GLN A 7 -1.29 22.71 0.14
CA GLN A 7 -0.21 23.56 0.64
C GLN A 7 -0.73 24.74 1.48
N THR A 8 -1.88 25.30 1.11
CA THR A 8 -2.52 26.37 1.90
C THR A 8 -3.00 25.83 3.25
N LEU A 9 -3.59 24.62 3.27
CA LEU A 9 -3.97 23.97 4.53
C LEU A 9 -2.75 23.67 5.40
N LYS A 10 -1.66 23.16 4.81
CA LYS A 10 -0.38 22.96 5.50
C LYS A 10 0.11 24.26 6.12
N LEU A 11 0.13 25.35 5.35
CA LEU A 11 0.56 26.66 5.84
C LEU A 11 -0.31 27.11 7.02
N GLY A 12 -1.63 26.93 6.93
CA GLY A 12 -2.55 27.23 8.04
C GLY A 12 -2.31 26.39 9.29
N PHE A 13 -2.05 25.10 9.10
CA PHE A 13 -1.77 24.16 10.18
C PHE A 13 -0.45 24.46 10.90
N GLU A 14 0.57 24.89 10.16
CA GLU A 14 1.90 25.23 10.70
C GLU A 14 1.95 26.61 11.38
N ASN A 15 0.89 27.44 11.26
CA ASN A 15 0.84 28.81 11.79
C ASN A 15 -0.37 28.97 12.72
N PRO A 16 -0.25 28.65 14.03
CA PRO A 16 -1.37 28.71 14.98
C PRO A 16 -1.94 30.12 15.15
N ASP A 17 -1.13 31.15 14.93
CA ASP A 17 -1.53 32.56 14.96
C ASP A 17 -2.35 33.00 13.73
N GLY A 18 -2.62 32.06 12.81
CA GLY A 18 -3.39 32.29 11.60
C GLY A 18 -2.56 32.81 10.42
N ILE A 19 -3.18 32.77 9.25
CA ILE A 19 -2.59 33.24 7.98
C ILE A 19 -3.59 34.13 7.26
N SER A 20 -3.10 35.13 6.53
CA SER A 20 -3.96 35.92 5.64
C SER A 20 -3.99 35.32 4.23
N LEU A 21 -5.01 35.67 3.44
CA LEU A 21 -5.09 35.23 2.06
C LEU A 21 -3.89 35.73 1.26
N ASN A 22 -3.51 37.00 1.44
CA ASN A 22 -2.37 37.59 0.76
C ASN A 22 -1.05 36.92 1.15
N GLU A 23 -0.90 36.54 2.42
CA GLU A 23 0.26 35.78 2.89
C GLU A 23 0.33 34.40 2.22
N ALA A 24 -0.80 33.68 2.13
CA ALA A 24 -0.87 32.39 1.45
C ALA A 24 -0.50 32.52 -0.04
N VAL A 25 -1.05 33.52 -0.72
CA VAL A 25 -0.79 33.81 -2.14
C VAL A 25 0.69 34.11 -2.38
N SER A 26 1.28 34.95 -1.52
CA SER A 26 2.69 35.33 -1.62
C SER A 26 3.62 34.15 -1.33
N LYS A 27 3.44 33.45 -0.20
CA LYS A 27 4.30 32.33 0.21
C LYS A 27 4.25 31.15 -0.77
N LEU A 28 3.10 30.91 -1.39
CA LEU A 28 2.90 29.81 -2.34
C LEU A 28 3.05 30.23 -3.81
N ASN A 29 3.40 31.50 -4.07
CA ASN A 29 3.54 32.08 -5.41
C ASN A 29 2.34 31.78 -6.32
N ILE A 30 1.13 32.04 -5.81
CA ILE A 30 -0.12 31.74 -6.52
C ILE A 30 -0.44 32.87 -7.49
N ASP A 31 -0.58 32.55 -8.78
CA ASP A 31 -1.01 33.52 -9.78
C ASP A 31 -2.54 33.75 -9.70
N LEU A 32 -2.94 34.94 -9.28
CA LEU A 32 -4.34 35.38 -9.21
C LEU A 32 -4.75 36.28 -10.39
N SER A 33 -3.97 36.32 -11.48
CA SER A 33 -4.28 37.08 -12.70
C SER A 33 -5.62 36.68 -13.32
N ASN A 34 -5.96 35.38 -13.24
CA ASN A 34 -7.24 34.87 -13.70
C ASN A 34 -8.35 35.18 -12.69
N SER A 35 -9.29 36.05 -13.07
CA SER A 35 -10.42 36.47 -12.22
C SER A 35 -11.27 35.31 -11.68
N ASN A 36 -11.55 34.29 -12.50
CA ASN A 36 -12.37 33.15 -12.06
C ASN A 36 -11.62 32.29 -11.04
N PHE A 37 -10.33 32.05 -11.28
CA PHE A 37 -9.48 31.34 -10.34
C PHE A 37 -9.33 32.11 -9.02
N LYS A 38 -9.09 33.42 -9.08
CA LYS A 38 -9.03 34.31 -7.90
C LYS A 38 -10.27 34.18 -7.03
N VAL A 39 -11.46 34.28 -7.66
CA VAL A 39 -12.73 34.15 -6.95
C VAL A 39 -12.87 32.77 -6.32
N ASN A 40 -12.62 31.70 -7.08
CA ASN A 40 -12.73 30.33 -6.59
C ASN A 40 -11.76 30.04 -5.43
N TYR A 41 -10.50 30.48 -5.55
CA TYR A 41 -9.49 30.29 -4.51
C TYR A 41 -9.84 31.09 -3.25
N THR A 42 -10.33 32.32 -3.39
CA THR A 42 -10.77 33.15 -2.26
C THR A 42 -11.96 32.53 -1.53
N ILE A 43 -12.97 32.05 -2.28
CA ILE A 43 -14.12 31.33 -1.72
C ILE A 43 -13.64 30.07 -0.98
N TRP A 44 -12.76 29.30 -1.60
CA TRP A 44 -12.21 28.10 -1.01
C TRP A 44 -11.43 28.42 0.28
N PHE A 45 -10.63 29.49 0.29
CA PHE A 45 -9.87 29.91 1.45
C PHE A 45 -10.79 30.23 2.62
N TYR A 46 -11.75 31.15 2.47
CA TYR A 46 -12.68 31.51 3.55
C TYR A 46 -13.69 30.41 3.90
N SER A 47 -13.81 29.37 3.07
CA SER A 47 -14.56 28.17 3.43
C SER A 47 -13.78 27.24 4.38
N ASN A 48 -12.45 27.31 4.40
CA ASN A 48 -11.58 26.47 5.23
C ASN A 48 -10.88 27.25 6.36
N PHE A 49 -10.86 28.58 6.27
CA PHE A 49 -10.28 29.48 7.26
C PHE A 49 -11.36 30.41 7.82
N TYR A 50 -11.48 30.45 9.14
CA TYR A 50 -12.37 31.35 9.86
C TYR A 50 -11.81 32.76 9.85
N HIS A 51 -12.65 33.71 9.47
CA HIS A 51 -12.35 35.14 9.56
C HIS A 51 -13.57 35.89 10.09
N PRO A 52 -13.48 36.63 11.20
CA PRO A 52 -14.65 37.14 11.92
C PRO A 52 -15.53 38.06 11.06
N VAL A 53 -14.92 38.89 10.20
CA VAL A 53 -15.66 39.81 9.31
C VAL A 53 -16.26 39.08 8.10
N VAL A 54 -15.56 38.08 7.57
CA VAL A 54 -15.96 37.42 6.32
C VAL A 54 -16.97 36.30 6.58
N GLU A 55 -16.93 35.71 7.78
CA GLU A 55 -17.77 34.59 8.16
C GLU A 55 -19.26 34.92 8.02
N GLY A 56 -19.68 36.14 8.35
CA GLY A 56 -21.08 36.59 8.16
C GLY A 56 -21.55 36.52 6.70
N TYR A 57 -20.68 36.88 5.76
CA TYR A 57 -20.98 36.80 4.32
C TYR A 57 -20.96 35.36 3.82
N VAL A 58 -20.05 34.53 4.34
CA VAL A 58 -19.88 33.13 3.93
C VAL A 58 -20.97 32.23 4.52
N ILE A 59 -21.32 32.36 5.80
CA ILE A 59 -22.39 31.60 6.46
C ILE A 59 -23.77 32.11 6.05
N GLY A 60 -23.96 33.43 5.97
CA GLY A 60 -25.25 34.02 5.59
C GLY A 60 -25.76 33.51 4.23
N SER A 61 -24.83 33.22 3.32
CA SER A 61 -25.13 32.63 2.01
C SER A 61 -25.54 31.15 2.05
N ARG A 62 -25.38 30.42 3.16
CA ARG A 62 -25.73 28.99 3.31
C ARG A 62 -27.05 28.73 4.02
N VAL A 63 -27.54 29.67 4.83
CA VAL A 63 -28.67 29.46 5.75
C VAL A 63 -30.02 29.89 5.14
N ILE A 64 -30.01 30.69 4.07
CA ILE A 64 -31.25 31.18 3.45
C ILE A 64 -31.80 30.14 2.47
N LYS A 65 -32.90 29.46 2.83
CA LYS A 65 -33.66 28.58 1.93
C LYS A 65 -34.10 29.37 0.69
N GLY A 66 -33.62 28.97 -0.50
CA GLY A 66 -33.96 29.59 -1.78
C GLY A 66 -33.01 30.68 -2.24
N ALA A 67 -32.00 31.05 -1.45
CA ALA A 67 -30.91 31.86 -1.96
C ALA A 67 -30.05 31.00 -2.90
N ASN A 68 -29.63 31.58 -4.03
CA ASN A 68 -28.52 31.01 -4.78
C ASN A 68 -27.30 31.06 -3.85
N ASN A 69 -26.96 29.92 -3.22
CA ASN A 69 -25.87 29.72 -2.23
C ASN A 69 -24.46 29.97 -2.79
N ARG A 70 -24.36 30.79 -3.84
CA ARG A 70 -23.15 31.05 -4.61
C ARG A 70 -22.62 32.41 -4.16
N ILE A 71 -21.56 32.37 -3.35
CA ILE A 71 -20.77 33.58 -3.03
C ILE A 71 -20.44 34.26 -4.36
N SER A 72 -20.99 35.46 -4.55
CA SER A 72 -20.90 36.19 -5.80
C SER A 72 -19.55 36.88 -5.94
N LYS A 73 -19.17 37.26 -7.17
CA LYS A 73 -17.99 38.11 -7.41
C LYS A 73 -18.04 39.40 -6.59
N THR A 74 -19.22 40.02 -6.50
CA THR A 74 -19.47 41.22 -5.69
C THR A 74 -19.23 41.00 -4.20
N THR A 75 -19.56 39.83 -3.66
CA THR A 75 -19.25 39.49 -2.26
C THR A 75 -17.75 39.42 -2.03
N ILE A 76 -17.01 38.82 -2.98
CA ILE A 76 -15.55 38.72 -2.93
C ILE A 76 -14.87 40.09 -3.01
N GLU A 77 -15.37 41.01 -3.84
CA GLU A 77 -14.87 42.38 -3.90
C GLU A 77 -15.11 43.13 -2.58
N THR A 78 -16.28 42.94 -1.97
CA THR A 78 -16.64 43.60 -0.70
C THR A 78 -15.70 43.17 0.45
N VAL A 79 -15.30 41.90 0.47
CA VAL A 79 -14.40 41.37 1.51
C VAL A 79 -12.92 41.47 1.15
N SER A 80 -12.58 42.04 -0.01
CA SER A 80 -11.19 42.08 -0.50
C SER A 80 -10.25 42.88 0.42
N ASN A 81 -10.78 43.88 1.12
CA ASN A 81 -10.04 44.66 2.12
C ASN A 81 -9.58 43.80 3.31
N SER A 82 -10.25 42.68 3.59
CA SER A 82 -9.88 41.75 4.66
C SER A 82 -8.86 40.68 4.22
N ASN A 83 -8.40 40.70 2.98
CA ASN A 83 -7.45 39.68 2.49
C ASN A 83 -6.07 39.76 3.14
N SER A 84 -5.72 40.90 3.77
CA SER A 84 -4.52 41.09 4.57
C SER A 84 -4.67 40.62 6.01
N ASP A 85 -5.90 40.43 6.48
CA ASP A 85 -6.21 40.14 7.87
C ASP A 85 -6.03 38.65 8.17
N LYS A 86 -5.68 38.34 9.42
CA LYS A 86 -5.39 36.97 9.86
C LYS A 86 -6.67 36.14 9.91
N SER A 87 -6.63 34.97 9.27
CA SER A 87 -7.68 33.97 9.29
C SER A 87 -7.15 32.67 9.91
N PHE A 88 -8.00 31.97 10.67
CA PHE A 88 -7.61 30.80 11.45
C PHE A 88 -8.13 29.52 10.81
N ILE A 89 -7.33 28.47 10.72
CA ILE A 89 -7.77 27.22 10.09
C ILE A 89 -8.96 26.62 10.87
N LYS A 90 -10.03 26.24 10.16
CA LYS A 90 -11.21 25.60 10.78
C LYS A 90 -10.93 24.15 11.12
N GLY A 91 -11.61 23.60 12.14
CA GLY A 91 -11.48 22.19 12.54
C GLY A 91 -11.68 21.20 11.38
N ASP A 92 -12.72 21.40 10.57
CA ASP A 92 -12.96 20.56 9.38
C ASP A 92 -11.83 20.62 8.37
N ALA A 93 -11.16 21.77 8.23
CA ALA A 93 -10.03 21.95 7.33
C ALA A 93 -8.76 21.29 7.87
N VAL A 94 -8.55 21.32 9.19
CA VAL A 94 -7.51 20.55 9.87
C VAL A 94 -7.71 19.05 9.62
N ASN A 95 -8.93 18.53 9.81
CA ASN A 95 -9.23 17.12 9.57
C ASN A 95 -8.92 16.71 8.12
N LYS A 96 -9.35 17.49 7.13
CA LYS A 96 -9.01 17.25 5.71
C LYS A 96 -7.51 17.19 5.46
N TYR A 97 -6.73 18.02 6.17
CA TYR A 97 -5.28 18.01 6.03
C TYR A 97 -4.65 16.77 6.67
N ILE A 98 -5.14 16.36 7.84
CA ILE A 98 -4.72 15.11 8.50
C ILE A 98 -5.05 13.90 7.62
N ASP A 99 -6.27 13.80 7.11
CA ASP A 99 -6.69 12.73 6.20
C ASP A 99 -5.77 12.66 4.97
N TYR A 100 -5.37 13.82 4.42
CA TYR A 100 -4.41 13.87 3.33
C TYR A 100 -3.05 13.27 3.71
N LEU A 101 -2.52 13.60 4.90
CA LEU A 101 -1.25 13.05 5.38
C LEU A 101 -1.33 11.53 5.59
N GLU A 102 -2.46 11.03 6.09
CA GLU A 102 -2.69 9.59 6.24
C GLU A 102 -2.75 8.87 4.90
N LEU A 103 -3.45 9.43 3.91
CA LEU A 103 -3.49 8.90 2.56
C LEU A 103 -2.13 8.93 1.88
N GLU A 104 -1.35 10.00 2.08
CA GLU A 104 0.01 10.10 1.54
C GLU A 104 0.93 9.04 2.16
N ARG A 105 0.87 8.85 3.48
CA ARG A 105 1.61 7.79 4.19
C ARG A 105 1.18 6.41 3.70
N THR A 106 -0.12 6.18 3.54
CA THR A 106 -0.66 4.91 3.03
C THR A 106 -0.14 4.62 1.63
N ARG A 107 -0.14 5.60 0.72
CA ARG A 107 0.42 5.44 -0.64
C ARG A 107 1.90 5.10 -0.62
N LYS A 108 2.69 5.74 0.25
CA LYS A 108 4.12 5.41 0.42
C LYS A 108 4.29 3.98 0.90
N ASN A 109 3.54 3.58 1.92
CA ASN A 109 3.57 2.22 2.46
C ASN A 109 3.13 1.17 1.43
N SER A 110 2.06 1.43 0.68
CA SER A 110 1.60 0.55 -0.40
C SER A 110 2.64 0.40 -1.50
N ARG A 111 3.34 1.47 -1.88
CA ARG A 111 4.40 1.40 -2.88
C ARG A 111 5.57 0.56 -2.40
N THR A 112 5.97 0.73 -1.14
CA THR A 112 7.01 -0.08 -0.51
C THR A 112 6.60 -1.56 -0.43
N ALA A 113 5.37 -1.84 0.00
CA ALA A 113 4.83 -3.19 0.04
C ALA A 113 4.77 -3.84 -1.35
N ALA A 114 4.41 -3.08 -2.39
CA ALA A 114 4.42 -3.56 -3.77
C ALA A 114 5.83 -3.98 -4.21
N ILE A 115 6.87 -3.20 -3.88
CA ILE A 115 8.26 -3.55 -4.17
C ILE A 115 8.64 -4.87 -3.47
N TYR A 116 8.34 -5.02 -2.18
CA TYR A 116 8.62 -6.25 -1.45
C TYR A 116 7.85 -7.44 -2.02
N SER A 117 6.60 -7.24 -2.42
CA SER A 117 5.79 -8.26 -3.08
C SER A 117 6.41 -8.70 -4.41
N THR A 118 6.87 -7.77 -5.24
CA THR A 118 7.58 -8.09 -6.49
C THR A 118 8.85 -8.90 -6.24
N ILE A 119 9.66 -8.53 -5.25
CA ILE A 119 10.86 -9.30 -4.88
C ILE A 119 10.49 -10.73 -4.46
N SER A 120 9.45 -10.88 -3.63
CA SER A 120 8.97 -12.18 -3.19
C SER A 120 8.51 -13.06 -4.36
N ILE A 121 7.82 -12.48 -5.35
CA ILE A 121 7.37 -13.19 -6.56
C ILE A 121 8.57 -13.69 -7.37
N VAL A 122 9.61 -12.88 -7.51
CA VAL A 122 10.84 -13.28 -8.24
C VAL A 122 11.54 -14.43 -7.53
N ILE A 123 11.71 -14.36 -6.20
CA ILE A 123 12.34 -15.41 -5.40
C ILE A 123 11.54 -16.72 -5.51
N ALA A 124 10.21 -16.66 -5.38
CA ALA A 124 9.34 -17.83 -5.51
C ALA A 124 9.48 -18.48 -6.89
N THR A 125 9.52 -17.67 -7.95
CA THR A 125 9.71 -18.16 -9.33
C THR A 125 11.05 -18.88 -9.48
N ILE A 126 12.14 -18.33 -8.96
CA ILE A 126 13.47 -18.96 -9.01
C ILE A 126 13.48 -20.28 -8.24
N ALA A 127 12.87 -20.32 -7.05
CA ALA A 127 12.80 -21.53 -6.23
C ALA A 127 12.08 -22.68 -6.94
N ILE A 128 10.97 -22.37 -7.63
CA ILE A 128 10.24 -23.36 -8.44
C ILE A 128 11.14 -23.92 -9.55
N ILE A 129 11.85 -23.05 -10.29
CA ILE A 129 12.74 -23.47 -11.39
C ILE A 129 13.85 -24.39 -10.86
N ILE A 130 14.50 -24.03 -9.76
CA ILE A 130 15.56 -24.83 -9.13
C ILE A 130 15.01 -26.18 -8.66
N SER A 131 13.84 -26.20 -8.03
CA SER A 131 13.20 -27.45 -7.57
C SER A 131 12.91 -28.42 -8.71
N VAL A 132 12.48 -27.90 -9.87
CA VAL A 132 12.25 -28.73 -11.07
C VAL A 132 13.58 -29.24 -11.65
N ALA A 133 14.61 -28.38 -11.73
CA ALA A 133 15.90 -28.76 -12.30
C ALA A 133 16.67 -29.80 -11.46
N LEU A 134 16.56 -29.75 -10.13
CA LEU A 134 17.20 -30.67 -9.20
C LEU A 134 16.35 -31.91 -8.86
N SER A 135 15.18 -32.07 -9.49
CA SER A 135 14.33 -33.23 -9.24
C SER A 135 15.11 -34.51 -9.55
N PRO A 136 15.28 -35.43 -8.58
CA PRO A 136 16.05 -36.64 -8.79
C PRO A 136 15.43 -37.46 -9.92
N LYS A 137 16.27 -38.00 -10.81
CA LYS A 137 15.82 -38.95 -11.83
C LYS A 137 15.09 -40.10 -11.14
N GLN A 138 13.90 -40.41 -11.63
CA GLN A 138 13.08 -41.49 -11.08
C GLN A 138 13.92 -42.78 -10.98
N PRO A 139 13.80 -43.54 -9.88
CA PRO A 139 14.53 -44.79 -9.73
C PRO A 139 14.21 -45.70 -10.92
N TYR A 140 15.26 -46.29 -11.48
CA TYR A 140 15.21 -47.18 -12.64
C TYR A 140 14.20 -48.30 -12.36
N GLU A 141 13.27 -48.49 -13.30
CA GLU A 141 12.30 -49.58 -13.27
C GLU A 141 13.06 -50.91 -13.36
N VAL A 142 13.09 -51.66 -12.27
CA VAL A 142 13.69 -53.01 -12.24
C VAL A 142 12.76 -53.91 -13.05
N LYS A 143 13.13 -54.21 -14.30
CA LYS A 143 12.49 -55.28 -15.07
C LYS A 143 12.88 -56.60 -14.43
N ILE A 144 11.94 -57.22 -13.73
CA ILE A 144 12.02 -58.62 -13.34
C ILE A 144 11.96 -59.40 -14.66
N VAL A 145 13.08 -60.00 -15.07
CA VAL A 145 13.10 -61.00 -16.15
C VAL A 145 12.63 -62.29 -15.51
N ASP A 146 11.41 -62.70 -15.83
CA ASP A 146 10.94 -64.05 -15.50
C ASP A 146 11.71 -65.04 -16.39
N ASP A 147 12.77 -65.62 -15.84
CA ASP A 147 13.43 -66.82 -16.38
C ASP A 147 12.45 -67.99 -16.28
N SER A 148 11.51 -68.02 -17.22
CA SER A 148 10.68 -69.17 -17.48
C SER A 148 11.29 -69.97 -18.63
N ILE A 149 11.65 -71.22 -18.31
CA ILE A 149 11.67 -72.41 -19.18
C ILE A 149 13.04 -72.77 -19.82
N LYS A 150 13.79 -73.68 -19.18
CA LYS A 150 13.97 -75.13 -19.53
C LYS A 150 15.33 -75.66 -19.07
N GLU A 151 15.34 -76.62 -18.16
CA GLU A 151 15.74 -77.98 -18.54
C GLU A 151 15.19 -79.03 -17.58
N GLU A 152 14.38 -79.89 -18.18
CA GLU A 152 13.83 -81.13 -17.68
C GLU A 152 14.94 -82.18 -17.71
N ILE A 153 15.47 -82.59 -16.55
CA ILE A 153 16.02 -83.95 -16.35
C ILE A 153 15.64 -84.41 -14.94
N SER A 154 14.69 -85.35 -14.87
CA SER A 154 14.49 -86.24 -13.71
C SER A 154 15.16 -87.60 -14.01
N PRO A 155 15.20 -88.56 -13.08
CA PRO A 155 15.94 -88.57 -11.82
C PRO A 155 16.89 -89.80 -11.74
N LEU A 156 17.98 -89.76 -10.98
CA LEU A 156 18.72 -90.98 -10.63
C LEU A 156 19.27 -90.90 -9.20
N VAL A 157 18.50 -91.54 -8.31
CA VAL A 157 18.93 -92.39 -7.19
C VAL A 157 20.45 -92.45 -6.96
N VAL A 158 20.92 -91.99 -5.80
CA VAL A 158 21.72 -92.75 -4.81
C VAL A 158 21.61 -92.04 -3.44
N GLN A 159 21.05 -92.73 -2.43
CA GLN A 159 21.34 -92.51 -1.01
C GLN A 159 22.51 -93.44 -0.60
N PRO A 160 23.05 -93.37 0.62
CA PRO A 160 23.54 -92.22 1.40
C PRO A 160 25.00 -92.49 1.84
N GLU A 161 25.74 -91.48 2.29
CA GLU A 161 26.85 -91.78 3.20
C GLU A 161 27.10 -90.66 4.21
N GLN A 162 27.27 -91.12 5.45
CA GLN A 162 27.37 -90.36 6.68
C GLN A 162 28.72 -89.64 6.74
N LEU A 163 28.76 -88.48 7.38
CA LEU A 163 29.95 -88.11 8.15
C LEU A 163 29.57 -87.27 9.37
N ILE A 164 29.64 -87.97 10.48
CA ILE A 164 29.65 -87.51 11.86
C ILE A 164 30.79 -86.50 12.02
N ILE A 165 30.50 -85.29 12.51
CA ILE A 165 31.47 -84.57 13.35
C ILE A 165 30.77 -84.18 14.64
N SER A 166 31.33 -84.77 15.69
CA SER A 166 31.00 -84.68 17.08
C SER A 166 31.78 -83.53 17.72
N ASN A 167 31.17 -82.97 18.77
CA ASN A 167 31.79 -82.42 19.98
C ASN A 167 32.02 -80.91 20.10
N ASN A 168 31.24 -80.40 21.06
CA ASN A 168 31.66 -79.74 22.30
C ASN A 168 32.31 -78.36 22.21
N ASP A 169 31.58 -77.38 22.74
CA ASP A 169 31.93 -76.77 24.03
C ASP A 169 30.64 -76.09 24.57
N SER A 170 30.09 -76.38 25.76
CA SER A 170 30.64 -76.14 27.11
C SER A 170 31.01 -74.64 27.26
N THR A 171 30.57 -73.83 28.20
CA THR A 171 29.98 -74.02 29.54
C THR A 171 29.61 -72.61 30.08
N ASN A 172 28.64 -72.57 31.00
CA ASN A 172 28.57 -71.77 32.24
C ASN A 172 28.65 -70.22 32.14
N ASN A 173 27.86 -69.41 32.84
CA ASN A 173 27.10 -69.54 34.09
C ASN A 173 26.00 -68.47 34.08
#